data_AF-A0A8H3VHF2-F1
#
_entry.id   AF-A0A8H3VHF2-F1
#
_cell.length_a   1.000
_cell.length_b   1.000
_cell.length_c   1.000
_cell.angle_alpha   90.00
_cell.angle_beta   90.00
_cell.angle_gamma   90.00
#
_symmetry.space_group_name_H-M   'P 1'
#
loop_
_entity.id
_entity.type
_entity.pdbx_description
1 polymer ?
#
loop_
_entity_poly.entity_id
_entity_poly.type
_entity_poly.pdbx_seq_one_letter_code
_entity_poly.pdbx_strand_id
1 'polypeptide(L)'
;MIEELIDARYTVVQTVLEDQLSAWFGADGFQIIESPDDYARWKIMIPRYLTPAERSELRQAFSRHRRRGRRRTTRVDSDTVEAEGKAES
;
A
#
# COMPACT_ATOMS: atom_id res chain seq x y z
N MET A 1 -0.66 -16.04 -13.67
CA MET A 1 -1.27 -14.98 -12.86
C MET A 1 -2.61 -14.61 -13.48
N ILE A 2 -3.59 -14.24 -12.67
CA ILE A 2 -4.94 -13.86 -13.07
C ILE A 2 -5.19 -12.40 -12.68
N GLU A 3 -6.01 -11.71 -13.46
CA GLU A 3 -6.48 -10.37 -13.11
C GLU A 3 -7.61 -10.46 -12.08
N GLU A 4 -7.49 -9.69 -11.01
CA GLU A 4 -8.52 -9.56 -9.99
C GLU A 4 -8.82 -8.09 -9.71
N LEU A 5 -10.11 -7.78 -9.55
CA LEU A 5 -10.61 -6.47 -9.19
C LEU A 5 -10.99 -6.45 -7.70
N ILE A 6 -10.42 -5.52 -6.94
CA ILE A 6 -10.70 -5.33 -5.51
C ILE A 6 -11.37 -3.97 -5.31
N ASP A 7 -12.54 -3.95 -4.68
CA ASP A 7 -13.28 -2.71 -4.44
C ASP A 7 -12.57 -1.77 -3.43
N ALA A 8 -12.20 -0.58 -3.91
CA ALA A 8 -11.50 0.49 -3.20
C ALA A 8 -12.38 1.29 -2.23
N ARG A 9 -13.69 1.02 -2.14
CA ARG A 9 -14.58 1.62 -1.12
C ARG A 9 -13.99 1.55 0.31
N TYR A 10 -13.16 0.54 0.58
CA TYR A 10 -12.48 0.37 1.86
C TYR A 10 -10.96 0.21 1.74
N THR A 11 -10.42 0.13 0.52
CA THR A 11 -9.01 -0.15 0.26
C THR A 11 -8.43 1.02 -0.53
N VAL A 12 -7.92 2.08 0.12
CA VAL A 12 -7.36 3.26 -0.58
C VAL A 12 -5.84 3.36 -0.38
N VAL A 13 -5.29 2.59 0.56
CA VAL A 13 -3.88 2.68 0.95
C VAL A 13 -3.09 1.56 0.27
N GLN A 14 -2.27 1.92 -0.71
CA GLN A 14 -1.44 0.97 -1.46
C GLN A 14 -0.57 0.10 -0.55
N THR A 15 0.10 0.71 0.43
CA THR A 15 1.03 -0.01 1.32
C THR A 15 0.35 -1.13 2.10
N VAL A 16 -0.89 -0.93 2.55
CA VAL A 16 -1.65 -1.97 3.26
C VAL A 16 -2.04 -3.12 2.32
N LEU A 17 -2.31 -2.82 1.05
CA LEU A 17 -2.58 -3.83 0.04
C LEU A 17 -1.31 -4.65 -0.23
N GLU A 18 -0.19 -3.98 -0.47
CA GLU A 18 1.11 -4.60 -0.76
C GLU A 18 1.59 -5.48 0.40
N ASP A 19 1.53 -4.99 1.64
CA ASP A 19 1.90 -5.76 2.84
C ASP A 19 1.11 -7.07 2.93
N GLN A 20 -0.20 -6.99 2.68
CA GLN A 20 -1.07 -8.16 2.79
C GLN A 20 -0.87 -9.14 1.63
N LEU A 21 -0.73 -8.64 0.40
CA LEU A 21 -0.45 -9.47 -0.77
C LEU A 21 0.92 -10.13 -0.66
N SER A 22 1.93 -9.42 -0.18
CA SER A 22 3.26 -9.96 0.08
C SER A 22 3.24 -11.04 1.16
N ALA A 23 2.39 -10.91 2.18
CA ALA A 23 2.23 -11.94 3.21
C ALA A 23 1.60 -13.23 2.67
N TRP A 24 0.73 -13.15 1.65
CA TRP A 24 0.05 -14.32 1.08
C TRP A 24 0.78 -14.97 -0.09
N PHE A 25 1.39 -14.15 -0.96
CA PHE A 25 1.95 -14.61 -2.24
C PHE A 25 3.46 -14.38 -2.35
N GLY A 26 4.07 -13.67 -1.39
CA GLY A 26 5.45 -13.19 -1.49
C GLY A 26 5.56 -11.88 -2.29
N ALA A 27 6.68 -11.17 -2.13
CA ALA A 27 6.89 -9.86 -2.74
C ALA A 27 6.80 -9.87 -4.28
N ASP A 28 7.23 -10.97 -4.92
CA ASP A 28 7.20 -11.15 -6.38
C ASP A 28 5.97 -11.92 -6.86
N GLY A 29 5.08 -12.29 -5.94
CA GLY A 29 3.91 -13.13 -6.24
C GLY A 29 2.72 -12.36 -6.78
N PHE A 30 2.76 -11.03 -6.76
CA PHE A 30 1.66 -10.17 -7.18
C PHE A 30 2.16 -8.95 -7.95
N GLN A 31 1.26 -8.32 -8.70
CA GLN A 31 1.52 -7.07 -9.41
C GLN A 31 0.31 -6.16 -9.30
N ILE A 32 0.53 -4.89 -8.94
CA ILE A 32 -0.51 -3.87 -9.00
C ILE A 32 -0.49 -3.28 -10.40
N ILE A 33 -1.61 -3.38 -11.11
CA ILE A 33 -1.74 -2.91 -12.49
C ILE A 33 -2.24 -1.46 -12.51
N GLU A 34 -3.31 -1.18 -11.75
CA GLU A 34 -3.92 0.15 -11.69
C GLU A 34 -4.27 0.54 -10.26
N SER A 35 -3.87 1.77 -9.89
CA SER A 35 -4.27 2.46 -8.67
C SER A 35 -5.63 3.16 -8.88
N PRO A 36 -6.52 3.19 -7.88
CA PRO A 36 -7.85 3.77 -8.04
C PRO A 36 -7.80 5.30 -8.04
N ASP A 37 -7.65 5.92 -9.22
CA ASP A 37 -7.72 7.38 -9.36
C ASP A 37 -9.13 7.90 -9.70
N ASP A 38 -10.00 7.12 -10.36
CA ASP A 38 -11.37 7.58 -10.67
C ASP A 38 -12.48 6.52 -10.70
N TYR A 39 -12.20 5.23 -10.43
CA TYR A 39 -13.23 4.18 -10.45
C TYR A 39 -13.06 3.11 -9.37
N ALA A 40 -12.97 3.54 -8.11
CA ALA A 40 -13.30 2.78 -6.89
C ALA A 40 -12.82 1.31 -6.80
N ARG A 41 -11.80 0.86 -7.55
CA ARG A 41 -11.34 -0.53 -7.60
C ARG A 41 -9.85 -0.59 -7.93
N TRP A 42 -9.11 -1.44 -7.23
CA TRP A 42 -7.76 -1.85 -7.61
C TRP A 42 -7.84 -2.90 -8.69
N LYS A 43 -6.96 -2.80 -9.68
CA LYS A 43 -6.68 -3.88 -10.61
C LYS A 43 -5.34 -4.50 -10.24
N ILE A 44 -5.35 -5.77 -9.86
CA ILE A 44 -4.14 -6.51 -9.49
C ILE A 44 -4.01 -7.80 -10.29
N MET A 45 -2.79 -8.30 -10.38
CA MET A 45 -2.43 -9.61 -10.89
C MET A 45 -1.91 -10.46 -9.75
N ILE A 46 -2.52 -11.63 -9.53
CA ILE A 46 -2.19 -12.56 -8.44
C ILE A 46 -2.19 -14.01 -8.96
N PRO A 47 -1.61 -14.99 -8.25
CA PRO A 47 -1.47 -16.35 -8.78
C PRO A 47 -2.78 -17.14 -8.70
N ARG A 48 -3.69 -16.76 -7.80
CA ARG A 48 -5.03 -17.37 -7.61
C ARG A 48 -6.02 -16.34 -7.06
N TYR A 49 -7.31 -16.61 -7.16
CA TYR A 49 -8.35 -15.74 -6.61
C TYR A 49 -8.24 -15.63 -5.09
N LEU A 50 -8.60 -14.45 -4.56
CA LEU A 50 -8.75 -14.26 -3.11
C LEU A 50 -9.99 -14.99 -2.59
N THR A 51 -9.79 -15.79 -1.55
CA THR A 51 -10.85 -16.47 -0.81
C THR A 51 -11.73 -15.46 -0.06
N PRO A 52 -12.98 -15.83 0.30
CA PRO A 52 -13.84 -14.96 1.11
C PRO A 52 -13.21 -14.55 2.46
N ALA A 53 -12.39 -15.44 3.05
CA ALA A 53 -11.66 -15.18 4.30
C ALA A 53 -10.58 -14.11 4.09
N GLU A 54 -9.73 -14.25 3.07
CA GLU A 54 -8.69 -13.27 2.72
C GLU A 54 -9.29 -11.90 2.40
N ARG A 55 -10.40 -11.86 1.66
CA ARG A 55 -11.14 -10.60 1.43
C ARG A 55 -11.62 -9.96 2.73
N SER A 56 -12.01 -10.76 3.72
CA SER A 56 -12.41 -10.28 5.04
C SER A 56 -11.22 -9.74 5.83
N GLU A 57 -10.10 -10.45 5.81
CA GLU A 57 -8.85 -10.00 6.44
C GLU A 57 -8.34 -8.70 5.84
N LEU A 58 -8.37 -8.57 4.52
CA LEU A 58 -8.01 -7.35 3.82
C LEU A 58 -8.85 -6.17 4.32
N ARG A 59 -10.18 -6.32 4.36
CA ARG A 59 -11.10 -5.30 4.90
C ARG A 59 -10.77 -4.92 6.36
N GLN A 60 -10.40 -5.90 7.18
CA GLN A 60 -9.99 -5.66 8.57
C GLN A 60 -8.66 -4.91 8.67
N ALA A 61 -7.67 -5.26 7.85
CA ALA A 61 -6.36 -4.60 7.81
C ALA A 61 -6.52 -3.11 7.49
N PHE A 62 -7.29 -2.79 6.45
CA PHE A 62 -7.63 -1.40 6.12
C PHE A 62 -8.38 -0.66 7.22
N SER A 63 -9.35 -1.32 7.86
CA SER A 63 -10.10 -0.74 8.98
C SER A 63 -9.19 -0.42 10.18
N ARG A 64 -8.21 -1.28 10.47
CA ARG A 64 -7.20 -1.06 11.52
C ARG A 64 -6.27 0.09 11.17
N HIS A 65 -5.82 0.19 9.91
CA HIS A 65 -4.96 1.29 9.46
C HIS A 65 -5.65 2.65 9.61
N ARG A 66 -6.92 2.77 9.20
CA ARG A 66 -7.72 4.01 9.38
C ARG A 66 -7.84 4.44 10.84
N ARG A 67 -7.95 3.49 11.79
CA ARG A 67 -8.01 3.80 13.23
C ARG A 67 -6.66 4.26 13.80
N ARG A 68 -5.54 3.82 13.23
CA ARG A 68 -4.18 4.19 13.67
C ARG A 68 -3.72 5.55 13.11
N GLY A 69 -4.24 5.97 11.96
CA GLY A 69 -3.93 7.29 11.36
C GLY A 69 -4.29 8.50 12.22
N ARG A 70 -5.13 8.34 13.27
CA ARG A 70 -5.53 9.45 14.17
C ARG A 70 -4.51 9.79 15.27
N ARG A 71 -3.35 9.11 15.34
CA ARG A 71 -2.35 9.28 16.42
C ARG A 71 -0.90 9.55 15.95
N ARG A 72 -0.69 9.98 14.71
CA ARG A 72 0.68 10.30 14.24
C ARG A 72 0.69 11.52 13.31
N THR A 73 0.65 12.70 13.92
CA THR A 73 1.36 13.89 13.42
C THR A 73 2.48 14.18 14.40
N THR A 74 3.43 13.25 14.53
CA THR A 74 4.71 13.55 15.18
C THR A 74 5.63 13.99 14.06
N ARG A 75 5.73 15.32 13.95
CA ARG A 75 6.89 16.11 13.54
C ARG A 75 8.13 15.26 13.23
N VAL A 76 8.50 15.20 11.95
CA VAL A 76 9.86 14.84 11.56
C VAL A 76 10.44 16.11 10.95
N ASP A 77 11.12 16.88 11.80
CA ASP A 77 12.14 17.81 11.37
C ASP A 77 13.20 16.97 10.63
N SER A 78 13.41 17.23 9.34
CA SER A 78 14.62 16.81 8.64
C SER A 78 15.47 18.05 8.43
N ASP A 79 16.08 18.46 9.54
CA ASP A 79 17.32 19.21 9.54
C ASP A 79 18.42 18.20 9.19
N THR A 80 19.00 18.33 8.00
CA THR A 80 20.33 17.79 7.73
C THR A 80 21.12 18.90 7.07
N VAL A 81 21.79 19.63 7.94
CA VAL A 81 22.97 20.44 7.65
C VAL A 81 24.08 19.48 7.26
N GLU A 82 24.66 19.63 6.07
CA GLU A 82 26.10 19.45 5.89
C GLU A 82 26.59 20.52 4.90
N ALA A 83 27.37 21.44 5.46
CA ALA A 83 28.17 22.42 4.75
C ALA A 83 29.50 21.76 4.36
N GLU A 84 30.01 22.09 3.17
CA GLU A 84 31.43 22.28 2.78
C GLU A 84 31.40 22.40 1.22
N GLY A 85 31.90 23.42 0.54
CA GLY A 85 32.98 24.34 0.83
C GLY A 85 34.24 23.93 0.07
N LYS A 86 34.41 24.36 -1.20
CA LYS A 86 35.67 24.92 -1.77
C LYS A 86 35.69 25.01 -3.30
N ALA A 87 36.10 26.20 -3.77
CA ALA A 87 37.08 26.55 -4.83
C ALA A 87 36.91 25.90 -6.23
N GLU A 88 37.20 26.56 -7.36
CA GLU A 88 38.40 27.33 -7.65
C GLU A 88 38.30 28.01 -9.04
N SER A 89 38.99 29.15 -9.17
CA SER A 89 39.47 29.90 -10.37
C SER A 89 38.48 30.56 -11.33
#